data_AF-A0A517YZ58-F1
#
_entry.id   AF-A0A517YZ58-F1
#
_cell.length_a   1.000
_cell.length_b   1.000
_cell.length_c   1.000
_cell.angle_alpha   90.00
_cell.angle_beta   90.00
_cell.angle_gamma   90.00
#
_symmetry.space_group_name_H-M   'P 1'
#
loop_
_entity.id
_entity.type
_entity.pdbx_description
1 polymer ?
#
loop_
_entity_poly.entity_id
_entity_poly.type
_entity_poly.pdbx_seq_one_letter_code
_entity_poly.pdbx_strand_id
1 'polypeptide(L)'
;MKRSTISVASLCAALTCTTSTFATIVYEDGGIHTFNTTTTESIVVDNDTNAPNGPTHLTIDAGAVIGDDSPQGVDTSVLAVGNSTIIINGGTIEQDVDAWDDSTITMNGGIVEDDLYSHDFATFNLTGGVVADDVNVRGDSLFSMFGGTVGEDFEAGQDSTAFIYGGSISREIVAFQGASITISGGTIGISNDAFLSTDFISSITLDGSNFKIDGVAISLGDIAPTTGILSGNLADGSAFEIDFKRIEVTFDGTTSTGTITLIPEPASFALLSLGSLLFLSRKNK
;
A
#
# COMPACT_ATOMS: atom_id res chain seq x y z
N MET A 1 -78.36 -28.63 -21.85
CA MET A 1 -77.25 -28.86 -20.89
C MET A 1 -75.94 -28.46 -21.56
N LYS A 2 -75.42 -27.26 -21.26
CA LYS A 2 -74.14 -26.76 -21.80
C LYS A 2 -73.00 -27.48 -21.07
N ARG A 3 -72.11 -28.14 -21.81
CA ARG A 3 -70.85 -28.69 -21.29
C ARG A 3 -69.83 -27.55 -21.17
N SER A 4 -69.23 -27.42 -20.00
CA SER A 4 -68.11 -26.54 -19.71
C SER A 4 -66.81 -27.26 -20.12
N THR A 5 -65.97 -26.58 -20.89
CA THR A 5 -64.63 -27.03 -21.26
C THR A 5 -63.64 -26.16 -20.48
N ILE A 6 -62.89 -26.76 -19.57
CA ILE A 6 -61.80 -26.10 -18.83
C ILE A 6 -60.57 -26.17 -19.73
N SER A 7 -60.08 -25.00 -20.18
CA SER A 7 -58.79 -24.86 -20.83
C SER A 7 -57.76 -24.51 -19.76
N VAL A 8 -56.82 -25.43 -19.51
CA VAL A 8 -55.65 -25.19 -18.67
C VAL A 8 -54.60 -24.50 -19.53
N ALA A 9 -54.40 -23.20 -19.31
CA ALA A 9 -53.28 -22.47 -19.89
C ALA A 9 -52.01 -22.79 -19.11
N SER A 10 -51.08 -23.52 -19.73
CA SER A 10 -49.72 -23.68 -19.22
C SER A 10 -49.03 -22.32 -19.19
N LEU A 11 -48.81 -21.81 -17.99
CA LEU A 11 -47.94 -20.68 -17.71
C LEU A 11 -46.48 -21.18 -17.82
N CYS A 12 -45.90 -21.06 -19.02
CA CYS A 12 -44.47 -21.27 -19.21
C CYS A 12 -43.77 -20.00 -18.70
N ALA A 13 -43.33 -20.01 -17.44
CA ALA A 13 -42.47 -18.97 -16.89
C ALA A 13 -41.13 -19.04 -17.62
N ALA A 14 -40.92 -18.12 -18.57
CA ALA A 14 -39.62 -17.90 -19.17
C ALA A 14 -38.72 -17.32 -18.07
N LEU A 15 -37.95 -18.19 -17.42
CA LEU A 15 -36.85 -17.80 -16.55
C LEU A 15 -35.78 -17.19 -17.46
N THR A 16 -35.83 -15.88 -17.67
CA THR A 16 -34.78 -15.17 -18.39
C THR A 16 -33.56 -15.13 -17.48
N CYS A 17 -32.65 -16.08 -17.69
CA CYS A 17 -31.32 -16.04 -17.10
C CYS A 17 -30.58 -14.88 -17.77
N THR A 18 -30.60 -13.70 -17.16
CA THR A 18 -29.75 -12.58 -17.56
C THR A 18 -28.36 -12.85 -16.99
N THR A 19 -27.52 -13.55 -17.76
CA THR A 19 -26.10 -13.61 -17.45
C THR A 19 -25.53 -12.22 -17.70
N SER A 20 -25.25 -11.46 -16.63
CA SER A 20 -24.44 -10.25 -16.75
C SER A 20 -23.04 -10.69 -17.16
N THR A 21 -22.72 -10.53 -18.44
CA THR A 21 -21.33 -10.61 -18.88
C THR A 21 -20.69 -9.29 -18.47
N PHE A 22 -19.86 -9.34 -17.44
CA PHE A 22 -19.04 -8.20 -17.04
C PHE A 22 -18.05 -7.91 -18.17
N ALA A 23 -17.99 -6.64 -18.56
CA ALA A 23 -17.01 -6.17 -19.53
C ALA A 23 -15.83 -5.57 -18.76
N THR A 24 -14.69 -5.54 -19.44
CA THR A 24 -13.44 -4.98 -18.92
C THR A 24 -12.99 -3.93 -19.93
N ILE A 25 -12.65 -2.73 -19.45
CA ILE A 25 -12.06 -1.69 -20.27
C ILE A 25 -10.56 -1.92 -20.32
N VAL A 26 -10.04 -2.28 -21.48
CA VAL A 26 -8.61 -2.57 -21.67
C VAL A 26 -7.95 -1.44 -22.46
N TYR A 27 -6.89 -0.87 -21.89
CA TYR A 27 -5.97 0.05 -22.55
C TYR A 27 -4.63 -0.66 -22.78
N GLU A 28 -4.30 -0.96 -24.04
CA GLU A 28 -3.11 -1.75 -24.42
C GLU A 28 -2.39 -1.23 -25.68
N ASP A 29 -2.54 0.06 -25.98
CA ASP A 29 -2.14 0.66 -27.27
C ASP A 29 -0.84 1.49 -27.22
N GLY A 30 -0.20 1.58 -26.04
CA GLY A 30 0.93 2.46 -25.80
C GLY A 30 0.57 3.95 -25.87
N GLY A 31 -0.71 4.29 -25.76
CA GLY A 31 -1.26 5.64 -25.79
C GLY A 31 -1.33 6.30 -24.42
N ILE A 32 -1.80 7.54 -24.40
CA ILE A 32 -2.10 8.30 -23.17
C ILE A 32 -3.62 8.49 -23.10
N HIS A 33 -4.21 8.02 -22.00
CA HIS A 33 -5.64 8.01 -21.77
C HIS A 33 -6.01 8.81 -20.54
N THR A 34 -7.24 9.32 -20.52
CA THR A 34 -7.83 9.95 -19.35
C THR A 34 -9.21 9.35 -19.12
N PHE A 35 -9.47 8.93 -17.89
CA PHE A 35 -10.73 8.39 -17.45
C PHE A 35 -11.33 9.31 -16.37
N ASN A 36 -12.52 9.83 -16.62
CA ASN A 36 -13.18 10.83 -15.78
C ASN A 36 -14.71 10.64 -15.73
N THR A 37 -15.17 9.41 -15.97
CA THR A 37 -16.59 9.05 -16.02
C THR A 37 -16.89 7.94 -15.01
N THR A 38 -18.16 7.52 -14.93
CA THR A 38 -18.55 6.35 -14.14
C THR A 38 -18.51 5.09 -14.99
N THR A 39 -18.00 3.99 -14.42
CA THR A 39 -18.09 2.64 -15.00
C THR A 39 -18.29 1.61 -13.90
N THR A 40 -19.01 0.53 -14.22
CA THR A 40 -19.15 -0.67 -13.39
C THR A 40 -18.26 -1.80 -13.88
N GLU A 41 -17.27 -1.48 -14.72
CA GLU A 41 -16.35 -2.41 -15.36
C GLU A 41 -14.95 -2.21 -14.79
N SER A 42 -14.19 -3.30 -14.63
CA SER A 42 -12.77 -3.21 -14.27
C SER A 42 -12.00 -2.47 -15.38
N ILE A 43 -10.95 -1.76 -14.98
CA ILE A 43 -10.03 -1.12 -15.91
C ILE A 43 -8.70 -1.86 -15.88
N VAL A 44 -8.23 -2.31 -17.03
CA VAL A 44 -6.90 -2.91 -17.18
C VAL A 44 -6.08 -2.00 -18.08
N VAL A 45 -4.94 -1.57 -17.57
CA VAL A 45 -3.91 -0.86 -18.32
C VAL A 45 -2.75 -1.82 -18.50
N ASP A 46 -2.67 -2.37 -19.69
CA ASP A 46 -1.66 -3.35 -20.04
C ASP A 46 -0.66 -2.71 -21.00
N ASN A 47 0.58 -3.14 -20.89
CA ASN A 47 1.57 -2.90 -21.92
C ASN A 47 2.42 -4.14 -22.16
N ASP A 48 1.77 -5.25 -22.48
CA ASP A 48 2.43 -6.43 -23.03
C ASP A 48 3.22 -6.04 -24.29
N THR A 49 4.26 -6.82 -24.57
CA THR A 49 5.28 -6.78 -25.63
C THR A 49 4.80 -6.45 -27.05
N ASN A 50 3.50 -6.37 -27.29
CA ASN A 50 2.88 -6.05 -28.57
C ASN A 50 2.49 -4.57 -28.74
N ALA A 51 2.61 -3.73 -27.71
CA ALA A 51 2.31 -2.30 -27.82
C ALA A 51 3.36 -1.57 -28.70
N PRO A 52 2.98 -1.07 -29.90
CA PRO A 52 3.94 -0.55 -30.86
C PRO A 52 4.55 0.81 -30.47
N ASN A 53 4.01 1.48 -29.45
CA ASN A 53 4.26 2.89 -29.16
C ASN A 53 4.93 3.17 -27.81
N GLY A 54 5.35 2.14 -27.07
CA GLY A 54 5.88 2.28 -25.70
C GLY A 54 4.80 2.05 -24.64
N PRO A 55 5.05 2.43 -23.37
CA PRO A 55 4.11 2.23 -22.25
C PRO A 55 2.73 2.85 -22.47
N THR A 56 1.67 2.12 -22.13
CA THR A 56 0.32 2.67 -22.00
C THR A 56 0.21 3.48 -20.71
N HIS A 57 -0.35 4.69 -20.80
CA HIS A 57 -0.54 5.59 -19.67
C HIS A 57 -2.03 5.88 -19.46
N LEU A 58 -2.51 5.76 -18.22
CA LEU A 58 -3.87 6.16 -17.83
C LEU A 58 -3.82 7.22 -16.72
N THR A 59 -4.63 8.26 -16.87
CA THR A 59 -4.93 9.20 -15.78
C THR A 59 -6.38 9.04 -15.34
N ILE A 60 -6.61 8.75 -14.06
CA ILE A 60 -7.92 8.71 -13.42
C ILE A 60 -8.12 10.05 -12.69
N ASP A 61 -9.11 10.83 -13.12
CA ASP A 61 -9.38 12.17 -12.60
C ASP A 61 -10.51 12.19 -11.55
N ALA A 62 -10.63 13.30 -10.83
CA ALA A 62 -11.56 13.48 -9.70
C ALA A 62 -13.06 13.22 -9.99
N GLY A 63 -13.47 13.14 -11.26
CA GLY A 63 -14.84 12.81 -11.66
C GLY A 63 -15.09 11.31 -11.89
N ALA A 64 -14.06 10.48 -11.83
CA ALA A 64 -14.17 9.05 -12.06
C ALA A 64 -14.86 8.34 -10.87
N VAL A 65 -15.73 7.39 -11.21
CA VAL A 65 -16.25 6.39 -10.27
C VAL A 65 -16.11 5.04 -10.96
N ILE A 66 -15.24 4.19 -10.43
CA ILE A 66 -14.93 2.87 -10.99
C ILE A 66 -15.42 1.86 -9.96
N GLY A 67 -16.58 1.29 -10.23
CA GLY A 67 -17.20 0.37 -9.29
C GLY A 67 -18.68 0.15 -9.53
N ASP A 68 -19.19 -0.91 -8.89
CA ASP A 68 -20.62 -1.17 -8.74
C ASP A 68 -20.99 -1.32 -7.26
N ASP A 69 -21.59 -0.29 -6.67
CA ASP A 69 -22.27 -0.31 -5.35
C ASP A 69 -23.51 -1.24 -5.33
N SER A 70 -23.61 -2.21 -6.25
CA SER A 70 -24.69 -3.17 -6.21
C SER A 70 -24.43 -4.20 -5.09
N PRO A 71 -25.48 -4.59 -4.34
CA PRO A 71 -25.37 -5.65 -3.32
C PRO A 71 -24.97 -7.03 -3.88
N GLN A 72 -24.82 -7.15 -5.20
CA GLN A 72 -24.35 -8.36 -5.86
C GLN A 72 -22.82 -8.42 -5.97
N GLY A 73 -22.10 -7.35 -5.58
CA GLY A 73 -20.67 -7.31 -5.27
C GLY A 73 -19.82 -7.91 -6.38
N VAL A 74 -19.55 -7.11 -7.42
CA VAL A 74 -18.60 -7.52 -8.45
C VAL A 74 -17.29 -6.80 -8.20
N ASP A 75 -16.22 -7.58 -8.08
CA ASP A 75 -14.86 -7.09 -7.85
C ASP A 75 -14.36 -6.36 -9.11
N THR A 76 -14.58 -5.04 -9.16
CA THR A 76 -14.16 -4.14 -10.24
C THR A 76 -12.89 -3.41 -9.88
N SER A 77 -11.74 -4.02 -10.15
CA SER A 77 -10.44 -3.41 -9.85
C SER A 77 -9.91 -2.47 -10.95
N VAL A 78 -8.92 -1.66 -10.58
CA VAL A 78 -8.03 -0.96 -11.50
C VAL A 78 -6.69 -1.68 -11.49
N LEU A 79 -6.30 -2.23 -12.63
CA LEU A 79 -5.12 -3.07 -12.78
C LEU A 79 -4.10 -2.45 -13.73
N ALA A 80 -2.85 -2.31 -13.28
CA ALA A 80 -1.69 -1.96 -14.11
C ALA A 80 -0.78 -3.18 -14.30
N VAL A 81 -0.44 -3.50 -15.55
CA VAL A 81 0.37 -4.68 -15.93
C VAL A 81 1.51 -4.27 -16.87
N GLY A 82 2.54 -5.11 -17.00
CA GLY A 82 3.69 -4.84 -17.86
C GLY A 82 4.48 -3.63 -17.37
N ASN A 83 4.83 -2.71 -18.27
CA ASN A 83 5.50 -1.45 -17.91
C ASN A 83 4.56 -0.23 -18.03
N SER A 84 3.25 -0.44 -17.88
CA SER A 84 2.23 0.60 -17.95
C SER A 84 2.34 1.59 -16.79
N THR A 85 1.64 2.73 -16.90
CA THR A 85 1.57 3.73 -15.83
C THR A 85 0.14 4.16 -15.57
N ILE A 86 -0.26 4.22 -14.31
CA ILE A 86 -1.53 4.82 -13.87
C ILE A 86 -1.25 5.99 -12.92
N ILE A 87 -1.93 7.11 -13.16
CA ILE A 87 -1.94 8.27 -12.26
C ILE A 87 -3.37 8.48 -11.75
N ILE A 88 -3.57 8.41 -10.44
CA ILE A 88 -4.86 8.62 -9.79
C ILE A 88 -4.84 10.01 -9.13
N ASN A 89 -5.51 10.98 -9.74
CA ASN A 89 -5.61 12.36 -9.23
C ASN A 89 -6.81 12.56 -8.30
N GLY A 90 -7.79 11.64 -8.34
CA GLY A 90 -9.04 11.73 -7.58
C GLY A 90 -10.00 10.62 -7.99
N GLY A 91 -11.27 10.79 -7.60
CA GLY A 91 -12.35 9.86 -7.91
C GLY A 91 -12.52 8.81 -6.82
N THR A 92 -13.41 7.86 -7.08
CA THR A 92 -13.63 6.69 -6.23
C THR A 92 -13.38 5.44 -7.05
N ILE A 93 -12.57 4.53 -6.52
CA ILE A 93 -12.40 3.16 -6.97
C ILE A 93 -12.98 2.32 -5.84
N GLU A 94 -14.11 1.66 -6.09
CA GLU A 94 -14.88 0.99 -5.02
C GLU A 94 -14.26 -0.34 -4.57
N GLN A 95 -13.22 -0.80 -5.28
CA GLN A 95 -12.54 -2.08 -5.06
C GLN A 95 -11.03 -1.85 -5.19
N ASP A 96 -10.28 -2.92 -5.48
CA ASP A 96 -8.82 -2.92 -5.44
C ASP A 96 -8.14 -2.06 -6.52
N VAL A 97 -6.94 -1.60 -6.17
CA VAL A 97 -5.95 -1.12 -7.14
C VAL A 97 -4.73 -2.03 -7.12
N ASP A 98 -4.45 -2.64 -8.26
CA ASP A 98 -3.40 -3.63 -8.45
C ASP A 98 -2.28 -3.13 -9.36
N ALA A 99 -1.03 -3.24 -8.93
CA ALA A 99 0.16 -3.04 -9.74
C ALA A 99 0.96 -4.33 -9.88
N TRP A 100 1.20 -4.78 -11.12
CA TRP A 100 1.94 -6.01 -11.45
C TRP A 100 3.14 -5.72 -12.35
N ASP A 101 4.04 -6.72 -12.50
CA ASP A 101 5.25 -6.66 -13.32
C ASP A 101 6.11 -5.41 -13.05
N ASP A 102 6.45 -4.63 -14.08
CA ASP A 102 7.26 -3.39 -14.01
C ASP A 102 6.36 -2.13 -13.99
N SER A 103 5.08 -2.26 -13.65
CA SER A 103 4.12 -1.16 -13.77
C SER A 103 4.35 -0.10 -12.70
N THR A 104 3.88 1.12 -12.98
CA THR A 104 3.99 2.23 -12.02
C THR A 104 2.63 2.84 -11.75
N ILE A 105 2.22 2.88 -10.49
CA ILE A 105 1.02 3.62 -10.07
C ILE A 105 1.43 4.79 -9.17
N THR A 106 0.84 5.96 -9.41
CA THR A 106 0.96 7.13 -8.54
C THR A 106 -0.42 7.61 -8.13
N MET A 107 -0.71 7.59 -6.84
CA MET A 107 -1.95 8.11 -6.25
C MET A 107 -1.68 9.46 -5.58
N ASN A 108 -2.24 10.52 -6.17
CA ASN A 108 -2.17 11.89 -5.67
C ASN A 108 -3.41 12.28 -4.82
N GLY A 109 -4.50 11.55 -4.99
CA GLY A 109 -5.78 11.80 -4.34
C GLY A 109 -6.78 10.71 -4.67
N GLY A 110 -8.03 10.91 -4.26
CA GLY A 110 -9.13 9.95 -4.48
C GLY A 110 -9.31 9.00 -3.31
N ILE A 111 -10.22 8.05 -3.50
CA ILE A 111 -10.56 6.99 -2.54
C ILE A 111 -10.46 5.67 -3.27
N VAL A 112 -9.69 4.74 -2.71
CA VAL A 112 -9.77 3.31 -2.95
C VAL A 112 -10.52 2.75 -1.75
N GLU A 113 -11.72 2.20 -1.96
CA GLU A 113 -12.59 1.76 -0.86
C GLU A 113 -12.22 0.38 -0.31
N ASP A 114 -11.32 -0.33 -0.98
CA ASP A 114 -10.80 -1.63 -0.58
C ASP A 114 -9.27 -1.55 -0.49
N ASP A 115 -8.56 -2.54 -1.04
CA ASP A 115 -7.12 -2.69 -0.89
C ASP A 115 -6.29 -2.07 -2.02
N LEU A 116 -5.01 -1.90 -1.72
CA LEU A 116 -3.97 -1.63 -2.71
C LEU A 116 -2.96 -2.78 -2.72
N TYR A 117 -2.73 -3.34 -3.90
CA TYR A 117 -1.77 -4.40 -4.12
C TYR A 117 -0.62 -3.98 -5.04
N SER A 118 0.61 -4.33 -4.64
CA SER A 118 1.82 -4.16 -5.45
C SER A 118 2.58 -5.49 -5.51
N HIS A 119 2.83 -5.99 -6.71
CA HIS A 119 3.42 -7.29 -6.98
C HIS A 119 4.69 -7.19 -7.83
N ASP A 120 5.45 -8.28 -7.86
CA ASP A 120 6.64 -8.46 -8.71
C ASP A 120 7.64 -7.29 -8.62
N PHE A 121 7.83 -6.49 -9.67
CA PHE A 121 8.77 -5.36 -9.71
C PHE A 121 8.05 -4.00 -9.71
N ALA A 122 6.76 -3.99 -9.35
CA ALA A 122 5.93 -2.82 -9.51
C ALA A 122 6.39 -1.68 -8.61
N THR A 123 6.07 -0.44 -9.01
CA THR A 123 6.34 0.74 -8.21
C THR A 123 5.04 1.46 -7.88
N PHE A 124 4.75 1.64 -6.59
CA PHE A 124 3.59 2.40 -6.14
C PHE A 124 4.02 3.64 -5.34
N ASN A 125 3.49 4.81 -5.70
CA ASN A 125 3.70 6.06 -4.98
C ASN A 125 2.38 6.60 -4.43
N LEU A 126 2.24 6.66 -3.11
CA LEU A 126 1.10 7.26 -2.42
C LEU A 126 1.49 8.66 -1.90
N THR A 127 1.01 9.71 -2.56
CA THR A 127 1.29 11.10 -2.15
C THR A 127 0.09 11.79 -1.50
N GLY A 128 -1.12 11.25 -1.70
CA GLY A 128 -2.38 11.72 -1.11
C GLY A 128 -3.51 10.74 -1.40
N GLY A 129 -4.71 11.04 -0.89
CA GLY A 129 -5.88 10.17 -1.02
C GLY A 129 -6.07 9.22 0.16
N VAL A 130 -7.02 8.30 0.03
CA VAL A 130 -7.38 7.31 1.05
C VAL A 130 -7.41 5.93 0.40
N VAL A 131 -6.69 4.99 1.00
CA VAL A 131 -6.92 3.54 0.86
C VAL A 131 -7.68 3.14 2.12
N ALA A 132 -8.93 2.69 1.98
CA ALA A 132 -9.80 2.48 3.12
C ALA A 132 -9.39 1.26 3.94
N ASP A 133 -8.91 0.21 3.28
CA ASP A 133 -8.51 -1.03 3.92
C ASP A 133 -6.98 -1.15 3.91
N ASP A 134 -6.41 -2.21 3.32
CA ASP A 134 -5.00 -2.56 3.47
C ASP A 134 -4.13 -2.09 2.30
N VAL A 135 -2.84 -1.91 2.59
CA VAL A 135 -1.78 -1.81 1.59
C VAL A 135 -0.91 -3.06 1.66
N ASN A 136 -0.92 -3.84 0.59
CA ASN A 136 -0.21 -5.10 0.45
C ASN A 136 0.93 -4.99 -0.58
N VAL A 137 2.17 -4.93 -0.11
CA VAL A 137 3.38 -4.85 -0.93
C VAL A 137 4.08 -6.22 -0.95
N ARG A 138 4.27 -6.78 -2.14
CA ARG A 138 4.73 -8.16 -2.38
C ARG A 138 5.74 -8.21 -3.53
N GLY A 139 6.48 -9.31 -3.64
CA GLY A 139 7.58 -9.47 -4.60
C GLY A 139 8.71 -8.44 -4.38
N ASP A 140 9.57 -8.28 -5.36
CA ASP A 140 10.63 -7.26 -5.40
C ASP A 140 10.11 -5.81 -5.61
N SER A 141 8.85 -5.54 -5.24
CA SER A 141 8.19 -4.27 -5.55
C SER A 141 8.63 -3.14 -4.62
N LEU A 142 8.43 -1.91 -5.09
CA LEU A 142 8.82 -0.68 -4.43
C LEU A 142 7.61 0.18 -4.09
N PHE A 143 7.35 0.37 -2.80
CA PHE A 143 6.30 1.26 -2.31
C PHE A 143 6.89 2.52 -1.67
N SER A 144 6.34 3.70 -1.97
CA SER A 144 6.71 4.96 -1.33
C SER A 144 5.48 5.77 -0.92
N MET A 145 5.38 6.11 0.36
CA MET A 145 4.31 6.93 0.93
C MET A 145 4.84 8.27 1.42
N PHE A 146 4.37 9.34 0.80
CA PHE A 146 4.70 10.72 1.15
C PHE A 146 3.55 11.44 1.88
N GLY A 147 2.33 10.89 1.78
CA GLY A 147 1.10 11.42 2.34
C GLY A 147 -0.04 10.41 2.21
N GLY A 148 -1.29 10.87 2.36
CA GLY A 148 -2.47 10.01 2.29
C GLY A 148 -2.76 9.22 3.57
N THR A 149 -3.75 8.35 3.51
CA THR A 149 -4.23 7.54 4.62
C THR A 149 -4.40 6.09 4.18
N VAL A 150 -3.90 5.17 4.99
CA VAL A 150 -4.20 3.73 4.95
C VAL A 150 -5.10 3.43 6.15
N GLY A 151 -6.32 2.99 5.89
CA GLY A 151 -7.36 2.89 6.91
C GLY A 151 -7.24 1.66 7.79
N GLU A 152 -6.55 0.61 7.33
CA GLU A 152 -6.23 -0.58 8.12
C GLU A 152 -4.71 -0.83 8.17
N ASP A 153 -4.23 -1.93 7.58
CA ASP A 153 -2.87 -2.45 7.74
C ASP A 153 -1.96 -2.06 6.58
N PHE A 154 -0.67 -1.98 6.90
CA PHE A 154 0.39 -1.91 5.91
C PHE A 154 1.25 -3.17 6.01
N GLU A 155 1.22 -4.00 4.97
CA GLU A 155 1.93 -5.27 4.93
C GLU A 155 2.97 -5.30 3.81
N ALA A 156 4.25 -5.46 4.16
CA ALA A 156 5.33 -5.73 3.22
C ALA A 156 5.82 -7.17 3.35
N GLY A 157 5.83 -7.91 2.24
CA GLY A 157 6.22 -9.31 2.15
C GLY A 157 7.13 -9.61 0.96
N GLN A 158 7.72 -10.80 0.93
CA GLN A 158 8.40 -11.38 -0.24
C GLN A 158 9.49 -10.49 -0.85
N ASP A 159 10.48 -10.06 -0.06
CA ASP A 159 11.62 -9.22 -0.48
C ASP A 159 11.27 -7.79 -0.93
N SER A 160 10.01 -7.36 -0.79
CA SER A 160 9.58 -5.99 -1.13
C SER A 160 10.28 -4.91 -0.31
N THR A 161 10.30 -3.69 -0.86
CA THR A 161 10.84 -2.51 -0.20
C THR A 161 9.79 -1.42 -0.07
N ALA A 162 9.59 -0.90 1.14
CA ALA A 162 8.68 0.20 1.43
C ALA A 162 9.38 1.37 2.13
N PHE A 163 9.04 2.58 1.70
CA PHE A 163 9.47 3.83 2.33
C PHE A 163 8.26 4.66 2.78
N ILE A 164 8.18 4.96 4.07
CA ILE A 164 7.12 5.78 4.67
C ILE A 164 7.75 7.09 5.17
N TYR A 165 7.49 8.18 4.45
CA TYR A 165 7.98 9.52 4.73
C TYR A 165 6.92 10.41 5.41
N GLY A 166 5.64 10.06 5.29
CA GLY A 166 4.52 10.85 5.79
C GLY A 166 3.18 10.11 5.69
N GLY A 167 2.08 10.83 5.95
CA GLY A 167 0.71 10.30 5.92
C GLY A 167 0.30 9.61 7.22
N SER A 168 -0.74 8.77 7.17
CA SER A 168 -1.25 8.03 8.33
C SER A 168 -1.54 6.56 8.02
N ILE A 169 -1.07 5.66 8.87
CA ILE A 169 -1.41 4.22 8.83
C ILE A 169 -2.11 3.88 10.15
N SER A 170 -3.28 3.27 10.04
CA SER A 170 -4.20 3.25 11.17
C SER A 170 -3.96 2.11 12.14
N ARG A 171 -3.73 0.90 11.64
CA ARG A 171 -3.68 -0.33 12.44
C ARG A 171 -2.28 -0.93 12.46
N GLU A 172 -1.96 -1.90 11.61
CA GLU A 172 -0.68 -2.61 11.70
C GLU A 172 0.35 -2.13 10.67
N ILE A 173 1.63 -2.30 11.02
CA ILE A 173 2.74 -2.28 10.07
C ILE A 173 3.52 -3.57 10.24
N VAL A 174 3.49 -4.40 9.20
CA VAL A 174 4.07 -5.75 9.23
C VAL A 174 5.08 -5.91 8.11
N ALA A 175 6.30 -6.31 8.47
CA ALA A 175 7.29 -6.79 7.53
C ALA A 175 7.49 -8.30 7.68
N PHE A 176 7.51 -9.04 6.57
CA PHE A 176 7.75 -10.49 6.60
C PHE A 176 8.43 -11.00 5.33
N GLN A 177 8.93 -12.24 5.37
CA GLN A 177 9.54 -12.92 4.21
C GLN A 177 10.57 -12.04 3.46
N GLY A 178 11.57 -11.51 4.18
CA GLY A 178 12.65 -10.72 3.58
C GLY A 178 12.33 -9.26 3.27
N ALA A 179 11.08 -8.81 3.44
CA ALA A 179 10.71 -7.43 3.16
C ALA A 179 11.44 -6.40 4.05
N SER A 180 11.59 -5.18 3.54
CA SER A 180 12.23 -4.06 4.21
C SER A 180 11.33 -2.84 4.23
N ILE A 181 11.02 -2.31 5.42
CA ILE A 181 10.24 -1.08 5.59
C ILE A 181 11.13 -0.04 6.28
N THR A 182 11.19 1.17 5.73
CA THR A 182 11.83 2.32 6.39
C THR A 182 10.78 3.40 6.69
N ILE A 183 10.68 3.80 7.95
CA ILE A 183 9.73 4.82 8.43
C ILE A 183 10.51 6.02 8.97
N SER A 184 10.24 7.19 8.41
CA SER A 184 10.91 8.45 8.78
C SER A 184 9.94 9.59 9.11
N GLY A 185 8.65 9.38 8.93
CA GLY A 185 7.62 10.35 9.29
C GLY A 185 6.21 9.78 9.19
N GLY A 186 5.23 10.65 9.44
CA GLY A 186 3.82 10.31 9.45
C GLY A 186 3.27 9.92 10.81
N THR A 187 2.01 9.52 10.85
CA THR A 187 1.35 9.01 12.06
C THR A 187 1.12 7.52 11.91
N ILE A 188 1.71 6.73 12.79
CA ILE A 188 1.53 5.27 12.81
C ILE A 188 0.75 4.88 14.06
N GLY A 189 -0.13 3.90 13.89
CA GLY A 189 -0.86 3.29 14.99
C GLY A 189 -1.86 4.19 15.69
N ILE A 190 -2.79 4.78 14.92
CA ILE A 190 -3.85 5.64 15.48
C ILE A 190 -4.98 4.84 16.14
N SER A 191 -5.09 3.55 15.82
CA SER A 191 -6.05 2.62 16.43
C SER A 191 -5.53 2.07 17.76
N ASN A 192 -6.43 1.64 18.64
CA ASN A 192 -6.06 1.14 19.98
C ASN A 192 -5.42 -0.25 19.96
N ASP A 193 -5.49 -0.93 18.83
CA ASP A 193 -4.95 -2.26 18.54
C ASP A 193 -3.80 -2.20 17.54
N ALA A 194 -3.27 -1.00 17.27
CA ALA A 194 -2.16 -0.80 16.37
C ALA A 194 -0.90 -1.55 16.78
N PHE A 195 -0.20 -2.09 15.78
CA PHE A 195 0.91 -3.01 16.03
C PHE A 195 2.05 -2.90 15.03
N LEU A 196 3.28 -3.02 15.53
CA LEU A 196 4.50 -3.08 14.71
C LEU A 196 5.14 -4.47 14.82
N SER A 197 5.28 -5.17 13.69
CA SER A 197 5.78 -6.55 13.69
C SER A 197 6.77 -6.84 12.56
N THR A 198 7.74 -7.70 12.86
CA THR A 198 8.70 -8.23 11.88
C THR A 198 8.79 -9.75 11.98
N ASP A 199 8.85 -10.45 10.86
CA ASP A 199 9.06 -11.91 10.78
C ASP A 199 10.08 -12.31 9.70
N PHE A 200 10.62 -13.52 9.74
CA PHE A 200 11.42 -14.18 8.70
C PHE A 200 12.34 -13.26 7.87
N ILE A 201 13.52 -12.92 8.42
CA ILE A 201 14.57 -12.14 7.72
C ILE A 201 14.14 -10.73 7.29
N SER A 202 12.91 -10.31 7.58
CA SER A 202 12.45 -8.95 7.27
C SER A 202 13.08 -7.90 8.19
N SER A 203 12.95 -6.64 7.81
CA SER A 203 13.42 -5.53 8.62
C SER A 203 12.46 -4.35 8.61
N ILE A 204 12.36 -3.69 9.76
CA ILE A 204 11.76 -2.36 9.91
C ILE A 204 12.84 -1.43 10.45
N THR A 205 13.08 -0.33 9.75
CA THR A 205 13.97 0.73 10.19
C THR A 205 13.16 1.96 10.59
N LEU A 206 13.36 2.45 11.81
CA LEU A 206 12.77 3.69 12.29
C LEU A 206 13.84 4.78 12.34
N ASP A 207 13.63 5.84 11.57
CA ASP A 207 14.46 7.04 11.57
C ASP A 207 13.86 8.09 12.50
N GLY A 208 14.61 8.48 13.53
CA GLY A 208 14.09 9.39 14.54
C GLY A 208 14.97 9.58 15.77
N SER A 209 14.32 9.93 16.87
CA SER A 209 14.96 10.24 18.14
C SER A 209 14.10 9.90 19.36
N ASN A 210 14.69 9.97 20.55
CA ASN A 210 14.01 9.78 21.84
C ASN A 210 13.30 8.41 22.01
N PHE A 211 13.84 7.36 21.38
CA PHE A 211 13.28 6.02 21.45
C PHE A 211 13.24 5.44 22.86
N LYS A 212 12.11 4.82 23.20
CA LYS A 212 11.86 4.18 24.50
C LYS A 212 11.08 2.88 24.30
N ILE A 213 11.34 1.90 25.17
CA ILE A 213 10.48 0.72 25.35
C ILE A 213 9.87 0.82 26.74
N ASP A 214 8.54 0.77 26.82
CA ASP A 214 7.77 0.87 28.07
C ASP A 214 8.17 2.11 28.90
N GLY A 215 8.39 3.23 28.21
CA GLY A 215 8.81 4.50 28.80
C GLY A 215 10.30 4.58 29.20
N VAL A 216 11.07 3.51 29.05
CA VAL A 216 12.52 3.48 29.35
C VAL A 216 13.32 3.74 28.08
N ALA A 217 14.20 4.75 28.11
CA ALA A 217 15.06 5.10 26.97
C ALA A 217 15.99 3.94 26.60
N ILE A 218 16.17 3.74 25.28
CA ILE A 218 17.03 2.69 24.72
C ILE A 218 18.09 3.28 23.78
N SER A 219 19.13 2.48 23.52
CA SER A 219 20.18 2.85 22.56
C SER A 219 19.72 2.66 21.11
N LEU A 220 20.33 3.40 20.20
CA LEU A 220 20.18 3.20 18.75
C LEU A 220 20.78 1.85 18.31
N GLY A 221 20.34 1.36 17.15
CA GLY A 221 20.67 0.05 16.59
C GLY A 221 19.52 -0.94 16.69
N ASP A 222 19.84 -2.23 16.59
CA ASP A 222 18.83 -3.29 16.58
C ASP A 222 18.22 -3.51 17.98
N ILE A 223 16.90 -3.51 18.05
CA ILE A 223 16.14 -3.83 19.27
C ILE A 223 16.14 -5.34 19.45
N ALA A 224 16.75 -5.88 20.51
CA ALA A 224 16.73 -7.32 20.80
C ALA A 224 15.30 -7.93 20.81
N PRO A 225 15.12 -9.22 20.48
CA PRO A 225 13.79 -9.86 20.49
C PRO A 225 13.05 -9.63 21.81
N THR A 226 11.90 -8.94 21.73
CA THR A 226 11.06 -8.56 22.87
C THR A 226 9.69 -8.11 22.36
N THR A 227 8.78 -7.91 23.30
CA THR A 227 7.50 -7.21 23.10
C THR A 227 7.44 -6.01 24.03
N GLY A 228 6.57 -5.04 23.74
CA GLY A 228 6.29 -3.91 24.62
C GLY A 228 5.67 -2.75 23.85
N ILE A 229 5.70 -1.56 24.45
CA ILE A 229 5.30 -0.32 23.80
C ILE A 229 6.56 0.40 23.33
N LEU A 230 6.74 0.53 22.01
CA LEU A 230 7.80 1.33 21.41
C LEU A 230 7.28 2.74 21.19
N SER A 231 8.01 3.73 21.70
CA SER A 231 7.68 5.14 21.52
C SER A 231 8.89 5.97 21.18
N GLY A 232 8.68 7.12 20.56
CA GLY A 232 9.73 8.05 20.17
C GLY A 232 9.21 9.17 19.30
N ASN A 233 10.14 9.86 18.63
CA ASN A 233 9.83 10.83 17.58
C ASN A 233 10.43 10.31 16.28
N LEU A 234 9.70 10.38 15.17
CA LEU A 234 10.25 10.13 13.83
C LEU A 234 11.03 11.35 13.33
N ALA A 235 11.75 11.20 12.22
CA ALA A 235 12.63 12.23 11.68
C ALA A 235 11.89 13.49 11.19
N ASP A 236 10.61 13.40 10.85
CA ASP A 236 9.75 14.56 10.59
C ASP A 236 9.28 15.30 11.86
N GLY A 237 9.62 14.77 13.04
CA GLY A 237 9.26 15.30 14.36
C GLY A 237 7.92 14.80 14.91
N SER A 238 7.19 13.96 14.17
CA SER A 238 5.97 13.31 14.66
C SER A 238 6.29 12.37 15.82
N ALA A 239 5.45 12.37 16.85
CA ALA A 239 5.57 11.43 17.96
C ALA A 239 4.79 10.16 17.63
N PHE A 240 5.29 9.01 18.09
CA PHE A 240 4.58 7.73 18.00
C PHE A 240 4.68 6.96 19.31
N GLU A 241 3.68 6.12 19.55
CA GLU A 241 3.61 5.15 20.63
C GLU A 241 2.79 3.96 20.10
N ILE A 242 3.42 2.80 19.95
CA ILE A 242 2.80 1.63 19.30
C ILE A 242 3.21 0.35 20.03
N ASP A 243 2.28 -0.59 20.15
CA ASP A 243 2.62 -1.94 20.58
C ASP A 243 3.51 -2.58 19.51
N PHE A 244 4.57 -3.27 19.94
CA PHE A 244 5.45 -3.95 18.99
C PHE A 244 5.83 -5.33 19.47
N LYS A 245 6.25 -6.14 18.50
CA LYS A 245 6.73 -7.49 18.74
C LYS A 245 7.79 -7.88 17.75
N ARG A 246 8.91 -8.30 18.33
CA ARG A 246 9.99 -8.98 17.64
C ARG A 246 10.11 -10.38 18.21
N ILE A 247 9.67 -11.39 17.46
CA ILE A 247 9.89 -12.81 17.83
C ILE A 247 11.00 -13.41 16.97
N GLU A 248 11.74 -14.34 17.56
CA GLU A 248 12.48 -15.35 16.83
C GLU A 248 11.53 -16.47 16.37
N VAL A 249 11.51 -16.75 15.08
CA VAL A 249 10.73 -17.86 14.52
C VAL A 249 11.68 -18.98 14.11
N THR A 250 11.47 -20.16 14.68
CA THR A 250 12.21 -21.37 14.29
C THR A 250 11.38 -22.20 13.34
N PHE A 251 11.82 -22.34 12.09
CA PHE A 251 11.22 -23.21 11.10
C PHE A 251 12.25 -24.22 10.60
N ASP A 252 11.91 -25.51 10.64
CA ASP A 252 12.80 -26.63 10.25
C ASP A 252 14.20 -26.57 10.90
N GLY A 253 14.24 -26.24 12.19
CA GLY A 253 15.49 -26.11 12.95
C GLY A 253 16.33 -24.86 12.62
N THR A 254 15.87 -24.01 11.69
CA THR A 254 16.50 -22.73 11.38
C THR A 254 15.75 -21.62 12.10
N THR A 255 16.43 -20.94 13.02
CA THR A 255 15.89 -19.72 13.65
C THR A 255 16.14 -18.55 12.71
N SER A 256 15.06 -17.90 12.32
CA SER A 256 15.07 -16.63 11.61
C SER A 256 14.44 -15.56 12.49
N THR A 257 14.97 -14.34 12.42
CA THR A 257 14.44 -13.21 13.17
C THR A 257 14.29 -12.04 12.23
N GLY A 258 13.12 -11.42 12.22
CA GLY A 258 13.02 -10.06 11.71
C GLY A 258 13.83 -9.09 12.60
N THR A 259 14.18 -7.93 12.07
CA THR A 259 14.92 -6.89 12.80
C THR A 259 14.14 -5.59 12.86
N ILE A 260 14.09 -4.96 14.04
CA ILE A 260 13.68 -3.57 14.17
C ILE A 260 14.94 -2.77 14.51
N THR A 261 15.31 -1.83 13.64
CA THR A 261 16.54 -1.04 13.75
C THR A 261 16.22 0.43 13.94
N LEU A 262 16.81 1.04 14.97
CA LEU A 262 16.64 2.45 15.29
C LEU A 262 17.84 3.23 14.78
N ILE A 263 17.61 4.20 13.88
CA ILE A 263 18.65 5.07 13.35
C ILE A 263 18.38 6.53 13.76
N PRO A 264 19.42 7.34 13.97
CA PRO A 264 19.24 8.73 14.33
C PRO A 264 18.88 9.57 13.10
N GLU A 265 18.17 10.66 13.36
CA GLU A 265 17.83 11.67 12.35
C GLU A 265 19.05 12.08 11.48
N PRO A 266 18.96 12.07 10.14
CA PRO A 266 20.09 12.31 9.22
C PRO A 266 20.77 13.66 9.46
N ALA A 267 20.00 14.67 9.87
CA ALA A 267 20.50 16.00 10.17
C ALA A 267 21.47 16.02 11.35
N SER A 268 21.32 15.10 12.31
CA SER A 268 22.21 15.03 13.48
C SER A 268 23.65 14.74 13.09
N PHE A 269 23.87 13.86 12.10
CA PHE A 269 25.21 13.57 11.58
C PHE A 269 25.78 14.70 10.72
N ALA A 270 24.95 15.34 9.90
CA ALA A 270 25.37 16.48 9.09
C ALA A 270 25.82 17.65 9.98
N LEU A 271 25.07 17.96 11.04
CA LEU A 271 25.42 19.02 11.99
C LEU A 271 26.66 18.67 12.81
N LEU A 272 26.82 17.41 13.23
CA LEU A 272 28.01 16.96 13.97
C LEU A 272 29.28 17.05 13.11
N SER A 273 29.20 16.65 11.83
CA SER A 273 30.32 16.72 10.89
C SER A 273 30.68 18.16 10.53
N LEU A 274 29.69 19.02 10.26
CA LEU A 274 29.91 20.45 10.03
C LEU A 274 30.50 21.15 11.27
N GLY A 275 29.99 20.85 12.47
CA GLY A 275 30.55 21.35 13.72
C GLY A 275 32.01 20.95 13.89
N SER A 276 32.33 19.68 13.62
CA SER A 276 33.70 19.17 13.69
C SER A 276 34.65 19.87 12.70
N LEU A 277 34.20 20.15 11.48
CA LEU A 277 34.96 20.91 10.49
C LEU A 277 35.23 22.35 10.94
N LEU A 278 34.26 23.01 11.57
CA LEU A 278 34.45 24.35 12.12
C LEU A 278 35.51 24.37 13.23
N PHE A 279 35.54 23.36 14.12
CA PHE A 279 36.57 23.24 15.15
C PHE A 279 37.97 22.98 14.57
N LEU A 280 38.07 22.19 13.50
CA LEU A 280 39.34 21.97 12.80
C LEU A 280 39.84 23.23 12.10
N SER A 281 38.95 24.03 11.51
CA SER A 281 39.32 25.28 10.82
C SER A 281 39.90 26.34 11.76
N ARG A 282 39.57 26.29 13.07
CA ARG A 282 39.99 27.28 14.05
C ARG A 282 41.39 27.03 14.62
N LYS A 283 41.95 25.82 14.50
CA LYS A 283 43.32 25.50 14.96
C LYS A 283 44.42 25.93 13.99
N ASN A 284 44.07 26.32 12.76
CA ASN A 284 45.01 26.71 11.71
C ASN A 284 45.15 28.24 11.53
N LYS A 285 44.78 29.03 12.54
CA LYS A 285 45.02 30.48 12.62
C LYS A 285 45.74 30.80 13.92
#